data_AF-A0A2W4MQM2-F1
#
_entry.id   AF-A0A2W4MQM2-F1
#
_cell.length_a   1.000
_cell.length_b   1.000
_cell.length_c   1.000
_cell.angle_alpha   90.00
_cell.angle_beta   90.00
_cell.angle_gamma   90.00
#
_symmetry.space_group_name_H-M   'P 1'
#
loop_
_entity.id
_entity.type
_entity.pdbx_description
1 polymer ?
#
loop_
_entity_poly.entity_id
_entity_poly.type
_entity_poly.pdbx_seq_one_letter_code
_entity_poly.pdbx_strand_id
1 'polypeptide(L)' 'VLEDDDEERLAARILAEEHRLYPLAIQLYAEGRLRLEGRRVRIL' A
#
# COMPACT_ATOMS: atom_id res chain seq x y z
N VAL A 1 -0.89 -8.98 12.69
CA VAL A 1 -2.10 -8.91 13.53
C VAL A 1 -1.62 -8.69 14.95
N LEU A 2 -2.09 -7.63 15.59
CA LEU A 2 -1.76 -7.30 16.98
C LEU A 2 -2.52 -8.25 17.90
N GLU A 3 -2.01 -8.44 19.11
CA GLU A 3 -2.61 -9.38 20.08
C GLU A 3 -4.07 -9.03 20.45
N ASP A 4 -4.44 -7.75 20.33
CA ASP A 4 -5.78 -7.22 20.63
C ASP A 4 -6.65 -6.94 19.38
N ASP A 5 -6.24 -7.42 18.20
CA ASP A 5 -7.05 -7.28 16.99
C ASP A 5 -8.26 -8.25 17.05
N ASP A 6 -9.47 -7.69 16.99
CA ASP A 6 -10.62 -8.40 16.44
C ASP A 6 -10.72 -8.13 14.93
N GLU A 7 -11.59 -8.86 14.23
CA GLU A 7 -11.74 -8.75 12.77
C GLU A 7 -12.10 -7.32 12.33
N GLU A 8 -12.98 -6.64 13.07
CA GLU A 8 -13.44 -5.29 12.75
C GLU A 8 -12.32 -4.26 12.89
N ARG A 9 -11.56 -4.31 13.99
CA ARG A 9 -10.42 -3.41 14.25
C ARG A 9 -9.29 -3.65 13.25
N LEU A 10 -9.02 -4.90 12.92
CA LEU A 10 -8.03 -5.25 11.92
C LEU A 10 -8.44 -4.69 10.55
N ALA A 11 -9.68 -4.91 10.14
CA ALA A 11 -10.21 -4.41 8.87
C ALA A 11 -10.15 -2.88 8.79
N ALA A 12 -10.56 -2.17 9.86
CA ALA A 12 -10.52 -0.71 9.90
C ALA A 12 -9.08 -0.16 9.76
N ARG A 13 -8.11 -0.81 10.40
CA ARG A 13 -6.69 -0.44 10.28
C ARG A 13 -6.12 -0.70 8.89
N ILE A 14 -6.47 -1.85 8.30
CA ILE A 14 -6.07 -2.16 6.92
C ILE A 14 -6.64 -1.12 5.96
N LEU A 15 -7.94 -0.83 6.05
CA LEU A 15 -8.60 0.14 5.17
C LEU A 15 -7.96 1.54 5.26
N ALA A 16 -7.57 1.97 6.45
CA ALA A 16 -6.86 3.24 6.62
C ALA A 16 -5.51 3.26 5.90
N GLU A 17 -4.76 2.16 5.94
CA GLU A 17 -3.50 2.03 5.21
C GLU A 17 -3.71 1.90 3.70
N GLU A 18 -4.76 1.20 3.26
CA GLU A 18 -5.14 1.10 1.85
C GLU A 18 -5.45 2.47 1.24
N HIS A 19 -6.23 3.30 1.94
CA HIS A 19 -6.52 4.68 1.52
C HIS A 19 -5.28 5.56 1.40
N ARG A 20 -4.18 5.22 2.11
CA ARG A 20 -2.91 5.94 2.01
C ARG A 20 -2.05 5.40 0.86
N LEU A 21 -1.95 4.07 0.76
CA LEU A 21 -1.01 3.40 -0.12
C LEU A 21 -1.51 3.32 -1.57
N TYR A 22 -2.79 3.02 -1.79
CA TYR A 22 -3.30 2.85 -3.17
C TYR A 22 -3.25 4.14 -3.99
N PRO A 23 -3.66 5.32 -3.48
CA PRO A 23 -3.52 6.56 -4.23
C PRO A 23 -2.06 6.91 -4.51
N LEU A 24 -1.16 6.70 -3.53
CA LEU A 24 0.27 6.95 -3.71
C LEU A 24 0.89 6.06 -4.79
N ALA A 25 0.52 4.77 -4.82
CA ALA A 25 0.99 3.84 -5.84
C ALA A 25 0.55 4.28 -7.25
N ILE A 26 -0.71 4.71 -7.39
CA ILE A 26 -1.24 5.24 -8.65
C ILE A 26 -0.50 6.52 -9.05
N GLN A 27 -0.25 7.42 -8.10
CA GLN A 27 0.50 8.65 -8.36
C GLN A 27 1.92 8.35 -8.85
N LEU A 28 2.68 7.48 -8.16
CA LEU A 28 4.03 7.11 -8.57
C LEU A 28 4.05 6.48 -9.98
N TYR A 29 3.03 5.69 -10.31
CA TYR A 29 2.86 5.12 -11.64
C TYR A 29 2.59 6.20 -12.69
N ALA A 30 1.65 7.12 -12.41
CA ALA A 30 1.29 8.22 -13.31
C ALA A 30 2.45 9.21 -13.54
N GLU A 31 3.28 9.43 -12.52
CA GLU A 31 4.50 10.25 -12.60
C GLU A 31 5.66 9.54 -13.31
N GLY A 32 5.51 8.26 -13.69
CA GLY A 32 6.58 7.49 -14.33
C GLY A 32 7.77 7.19 -13.40
N ARG A 33 7.56 7.20 -12.08
CA ARG A 33 8.60 7.05 -11.05
C ARG A 33 8.83 5.61 -10.59
N LEU A 34 8.29 4.64 -11.33
CA LEU A 34 8.40 3.22 -11.00
C LEU A 34 9.24 2.49 -12.05
N ARG A 35 10.16 1.66 -11.60
CA ARG A 35 10.96 0.76 -12.45
C ARG A 35 10.77 -0.69 -12.04
N LEU A 36 10.39 -1.53 -12.98
CA LEU A 36 10.30 -2.98 -12.79
C LEU A 36 11.69 -3.62 -12.90
N GLU A 37 12.04 -4.43 -11.91
CA GLU A 37 13.26 -5.22 -11.84
C GLU A 37 12.90 -6.68 -11.51
N GLY A 38 12.71 -7.49 -12.55
CA GLY A 38 12.23 -8.87 -12.41
C GLY A 38 10.86 -8.92 -11.73
N ARG A 39 10.80 -9.42 -10.48
CA ARG A 39 9.57 -9.51 -9.66
C ARG A 39 9.44 -8.40 -8.61
N ARG A 40 10.26 -7.35 -8.69
CA ARG A 40 10.25 -6.21 -7.76
C ARG A 40 10.03 -4.90 -8.50
N VAL A 41 9.49 -3.91 -7.81
CA VAL A 41 9.36 -2.53 -8.30
C VAL A 41 10.26 -1.64 -7.45
N ARG A 42 11.11 -0.83 -8.09
CA ARG A 42 11.86 0.25 -7.43
C ARG A 42 11.17 1.59 -7.69
N ILE A 43 11.17 2.43 -6.67
CA ILE A 43 10.79 3.83 -6.78
C ILE A 43 12.06 4.62 -7.16
N LEU A 44 11.95 5.47 -8.18
CA LEU A 44 13.03 6.32 -8.70
C LEU A 44 13.14 7.66 -7.96
#